data_AF-A0A9W9FTK6-F1
#
_entry.id   AF-A0A9W9FTK6-F1
#
_cell.length_a   1.000
_cell.length_b   1.000
_cell.length_c   1.000
_cell.angle_alpha   90.00
_cell.angle_beta   90.00
_cell.angle_gamma   90.00
#
_symmetry.space_group_name_H-M   'P 1'
#
loop_
_entity.id
_entity.type
_entity.pdbx_description
1 polymer ?
#
loop_
_entity_poly.entity_id
_entity_poly.type
_entity_poly.pdbx_seq_one_letter_code
_entity_poly.pdbx_strand_id
1 'polypeptide(L)'
;MHLVSFLLPFLLQLHLQSVASPISKHLERGSRLSLCSDEDDIAETNDAPTGNNPPGIGVEFETATITLKSEDCSEKNVLAAKSKTINGRKGKNWALTADILSEGTLDAEYVLDGKSIKLNSGSAKEAAEAVAKDINDWDPHEDGKEVTIDNNPCTWKISGPKEKKGGHSYTWAPQVTAPLPLAGLYDLLGKYVAKTHSALLPNRRQKPMIHVTKDFFQSKPNGLDSGSVEDDVLGFFSLIMSFAKASSANPNEPIEEDESLKELTVIMPRTDFTSIYHSVKSSIPGDLYPIVKTLACYKNNGDDVELDTDFCSGTVEDPSPNGNMDKQRFAVFPAGGDYEEVKVEKWIKSMQNGPAPDALTKLDKKMDSAIGGVGDSMENILGSDTLVPLFEFRRLRRTKTDDLPAFVSEAEEEIVKYHKSAK
;
A
#
# COMPACT_ATOMS: atom_id res chain seq x y z
N MET A 1 -21.74 -74.52 44.38
CA MET A 1 -20.28 -74.29 44.36
C MET A 1 -20.08 -73.00 43.57
N HIS A 2 -19.81 -71.87 44.23
CA HIS A 2 -18.46 -71.26 44.38
C HIS A 2 -17.84 -70.97 43.00
N LEU A 3 -17.33 -69.79 42.63
CA LEU A 3 -16.95 -68.53 43.27
C LEU A 3 -16.64 -67.59 42.06
N VAL A 4 -17.11 -66.33 42.03
CA VAL A 4 -16.31 -65.08 42.23
C VAL A 4 -15.66 -64.42 40.99
N SER A 5 -16.02 -63.14 40.84
CA SER A 5 -15.29 -61.94 40.37
C SER A 5 -14.55 -61.90 39.03
N PHE A 6 -14.88 -60.90 38.19
CA PHE A 6 -14.16 -59.61 38.21
C PHE A 6 -15.04 -58.47 37.65
N LEU A 7 -15.12 -57.41 38.47
CA LEU A 7 -15.73 -56.11 38.21
C LEU A 7 -14.73 -55.19 37.53
N LEU A 8 -15.18 -54.38 36.56
CA LEU A 8 -14.59 -53.09 36.23
C LEU A 8 -15.69 -52.16 35.69
N PRO A 9 -16.04 -51.06 36.39
CA PRO A 9 -17.01 -50.10 35.90
C PRO A 9 -16.31 -48.97 35.13
N PHE A 10 -16.90 -48.61 33.99
CA PHE A 10 -16.61 -47.39 33.25
C PHE A 10 -17.07 -46.18 34.08
N LEU A 11 -16.12 -45.30 34.45
CA LEU A 11 -16.36 -44.03 35.11
C LEU A 11 -16.87 -43.00 34.07
N LEU A 12 -18.13 -42.61 34.21
CA LEU A 12 -18.75 -41.50 33.49
C LEU A 12 -18.47 -40.21 34.28
N GLN A 13 -17.47 -39.43 33.87
CA GLN A 13 -17.24 -38.09 34.41
C GLN A 13 -18.10 -37.07 33.64
N LEU A 14 -19.22 -36.66 34.25
CA LEU A 14 -19.89 -35.41 33.91
C LEU A 14 -19.02 -34.24 34.38
N HIS A 15 -18.56 -33.40 33.46
CA HIS A 15 -18.10 -32.05 33.78
C HIS A 15 -19.26 -31.07 33.56
N LEU A 16 -19.81 -30.55 34.66
CA LEU A 16 -20.53 -29.28 34.68
C LEU A 16 -19.52 -28.18 34.34
N GLN A 17 -19.65 -27.54 33.18
CA GLN A 17 -19.06 -26.23 32.96
C GLN A 17 -20.10 -25.15 33.25
N SER A 18 -19.76 -24.39 34.29
CA SER A 18 -20.41 -23.19 34.78
C SER A 18 -20.50 -22.13 33.67
N VAL A 19 -21.71 -21.60 33.51
CA VAL A 19 -22.00 -20.41 32.72
C VAL A 19 -21.52 -19.20 33.53
N ALA A 20 -20.34 -18.67 33.18
CA ALA A 20 -19.88 -17.37 33.64
C ALA A 20 -19.82 -16.43 32.45
N SER A 21 -20.73 -15.45 32.46
CA SER A 21 -20.80 -14.35 31.49
C SER A 21 -19.54 -13.48 31.61
N PRO A 22 -18.86 -13.12 30.51
CA PRO A 22 -17.78 -12.14 30.58
C PRO A 22 -18.39 -10.74 30.62
N ILE A 23 -18.40 -10.18 31.84
CA ILE A 23 -18.53 -8.75 32.07
C ILE A 23 -17.40 -8.06 31.28
N SER A 24 -17.81 -7.21 30.36
CA SER A 24 -16.98 -6.28 29.60
C SER A 24 -16.01 -5.55 30.51
N LYS A 25 -14.73 -5.97 30.47
CA LYS A 25 -13.62 -5.13 30.89
C LYS A 25 -13.16 -4.39 29.65
N HIS A 26 -13.77 -3.23 29.39
CA HIS A 26 -13.09 -2.13 28.71
C HIS A 26 -11.84 -1.81 29.55
N LEU A 27 -10.73 -2.47 29.23
CA LEU A 27 -9.43 -1.98 29.63
C LEU A 27 -9.21 -0.65 28.93
N GLU A 28 -8.81 0.35 29.72
CA GLU A 28 -8.14 1.56 29.26
C GLU A 28 -6.94 1.14 28.38
N ARG A 29 -7.17 1.05 27.07
CA ARG A 29 -6.07 1.04 26.10
C ARG A 29 -5.58 2.49 26.05
N GLY A 30 -4.32 2.67 26.43
CA GLY A 30 -3.66 3.97 26.44
C GLY A 30 -3.87 4.67 25.11
N SER A 31 -4.28 5.94 25.21
CA SER A 31 -4.40 6.88 24.11
C SER A 31 -3.07 6.88 23.35
N ARG A 32 -3.03 6.18 22.20
CA ARG A 32 -1.85 6.06 21.35
C ARG A 32 -2.01 6.99 20.16
N LEU A 33 -0.91 7.68 19.92
CA LEU A 33 -0.61 8.63 18.86
C LEU A 33 -1.76 9.61 18.55
N SER A 34 -1.66 10.80 19.12
CA SER A 34 -2.51 11.96 18.90
C SER A 34 -1.67 13.07 18.30
N LEU A 35 -2.00 13.52 17.08
CA LEU A 35 -1.79 14.87 16.52
C LEU A 35 -1.57 14.81 14.99
N CYS A 36 -2.63 14.49 14.25
CA CYS A 36 -2.82 15.12 12.94
C CYS A 36 -3.30 16.57 13.18
N SER A 37 -2.44 17.43 13.74
CA SER A 37 -2.75 18.87 13.84
C SER A 37 -2.53 19.53 12.50
N ASP A 38 -3.52 20.30 12.07
CA ASP A 38 -3.55 21.07 10.85
C ASP A 38 -2.23 21.86 10.60
N GLU A 39 -1.79 21.85 9.33
CA GLU A 39 -0.83 22.76 8.66
C GLU A 39 0.62 22.32 8.42
N ASP A 40 1.18 21.33 9.13
CA ASP A 40 2.50 20.79 8.73
C ASP A 40 2.30 19.55 7.84
N ASP A 41 2.32 19.75 6.52
CA ASP A 41 2.28 18.68 5.53
C ASP A 41 3.26 17.57 5.93
N ILE A 42 2.75 16.35 6.10
CA ILE A 42 3.56 15.15 6.28
C ILE A 42 4.63 15.21 5.20
N ALA A 43 5.89 15.33 5.64
CA ALA A 43 6.99 15.68 4.75
C ALA A 43 6.96 14.76 3.53
N GLU A 44 6.81 15.35 2.34
CA GLU A 44 6.83 14.62 1.09
C GLU A 44 8.11 13.77 1.05
N THR A 45 7.94 12.45 0.99
CA THR A 45 9.05 11.52 0.87
C THR A 45 9.75 11.80 -0.46
N ASN A 46 11.08 11.87 -0.44
CA ASN A 46 11.87 12.16 -1.65
C ASN A 46 11.92 10.98 -2.63
N ASP A 47 11.23 9.88 -2.32
CA ASP A 47 11.08 8.71 -3.19
C ASP A 47 10.14 9.00 -4.37
N ALA A 48 9.18 9.92 -4.22
CA ALA A 48 8.22 10.21 -5.28
C ALA A 48 8.81 11.12 -6.37
N PRO A 49 8.81 10.71 -7.65
CA PRO A 49 9.18 11.55 -8.78
C PRO A 49 8.20 12.73 -8.97
N THR A 50 8.66 13.89 -9.47
CA THR A 50 7.88 15.15 -9.49
C THR A 50 7.82 15.86 -10.84
N GLY A 51 7.69 15.13 -11.95
CA GLY A 51 7.31 15.73 -13.24
C GLY A 51 8.47 16.03 -14.19
N ASN A 52 9.56 15.27 -14.10
CA ASN A 52 10.72 15.47 -14.98
C ASN A 52 10.62 14.62 -16.27
N ASN A 53 11.24 15.11 -17.34
CA ASN A 53 11.61 14.30 -18.51
C ASN A 53 13.15 14.18 -18.50
N PRO A 54 13.73 12.97 -18.35
CA PRO A 54 13.09 11.65 -18.28
C PRO A 54 12.35 11.37 -16.95
N PRO A 55 11.41 10.41 -16.94
CA PRO A 55 10.74 9.93 -15.73
C PRO A 55 11.71 9.37 -14.69
N GLY A 56 11.34 9.45 -13.42
CA GLY A 56 12.10 9.01 -12.25
C GLY A 56 11.67 7.67 -11.68
N ILE A 57 12.47 7.16 -10.73
CA ILE A 57 12.18 5.97 -9.93
C ILE A 57 12.76 6.14 -8.53
N GLY A 58 11.90 6.07 -7.52
CA GLY A 58 12.29 5.99 -6.11
C GLY A 58 12.15 4.58 -5.57
N VAL A 59 12.93 4.28 -4.54
CA VAL A 59 12.88 3.00 -3.83
C VAL A 59 13.09 3.24 -2.36
N GLU A 60 12.20 2.69 -1.55
CA GLU A 60 12.32 2.65 -0.10
C GLU A 60 12.75 1.24 0.32
N PHE A 61 13.73 1.15 1.21
CA PHE A 61 14.17 -0.09 1.83
C PHE A 61 13.91 0.01 3.33
N GLU A 62 12.78 -0.52 3.77
CA GLU A 62 12.39 -0.55 5.17
C GLU A 62 12.95 -1.79 5.87
N THR A 63 13.30 -1.67 7.16
CA THR A 63 13.60 -2.85 7.98
C THR A 63 13.20 -2.67 9.44
N ALA A 64 12.30 -3.54 9.91
CA ALA A 64 11.99 -3.67 11.33
C ALA A 64 13.14 -4.26 12.18
N THR A 65 14.30 -4.57 11.57
CA THR A 65 15.46 -5.13 12.29
C THR A 65 16.28 -4.05 12.98
N ILE A 66 16.41 -2.89 12.35
CA ILE A 66 17.21 -1.78 12.85
C ILE A 66 16.24 -0.79 13.48
N THR A 67 16.26 -0.72 14.81
CA THR A 67 15.29 0.09 15.56
C THR A 67 16.00 1.08 16.46
N LEU A 68 15.44 2.28 16.55
CA LEU A 68 15.91 3.37 17.40
C LEU A 68 14.88 3.65 18.48
N LYS A 69 15.32 3.88 19.71
CA LYS A 69 14.45 4.23 20.83
C LYS A 69 14.89 5.51 21.52
N SER A 70 13.91 6.26 22.00
CA SER A 70 14.12 7.39 22.89
C SER A 70 13.11 7.33 24.03
N GLU A 71 13.58 7.36 25.27
CA GLU A 71 12.73 7.24 26.47
C GLU A 71 12.04 8.56 26.83
N ASP A 72 12.65 9.69 26.47
CA ASP A 72 12.23 11.04 26.89
C ASP A 72 11.72 11.90 25.72
N CYS A 73 11.54 11.30 24.54
CA CYS A 73 11.10 12.04 23.37
C CYS A 73 9.58 12.28 23.41
N SER A 74 9.16 13.54 23.33
CA SER A 74 7.75 13.87 23.17
C SER A 74 7.23 13.33 21.84
N GLU A 75 5.94 12.99 21.79
CA GLU A 75 5.29 12.51 20.59
C GLU A 75 5.52 13.42 19.36
N LYS A 76 5.33 14.73 19.53
CA LYS A 76 5.62 15.73 18.49
C LYS A 76 7.03 15.58 17.90
N ASN A 77 8.02 15.30 18.76
CA ASN A 77 9.40 15.12 18.31
C ASN A 77 9.63 13.73 17.69
N VAL A 78 8.91 12.68 18.11
CA VAL A 78 8.92 11.39 17.40
C VAL A 78 8.38 11.56 15.98
N LEU A 79 7.24 12.24 15.82
CA LEU A 79 6.66 12.55 14.51
C LEU A 79 7.63 13.39 13.65
N ALA A 80 8.25 14.41 14.23
CA ALA A 80 9.21 15.28 13.53
C ALA A 80 10.51 14.56 13.12
N ALA A 81 10.80 13.37 13.66
CA ALA A 81 11.93 12.54 13.27
C ALA A 81 11.68 11.79 11.94
N LYS A 82 10.41 11.62 11.53
CA LYS A 82 10.06 10.92 10.30
C LYS A 82 10.73 11.56 9.08
N SER A 83 11.27 10.71 8.21
CA SER A 83 11.99 11.09 6.99
C SER A 83 13.22 11.97 7.22
N LYS A 84 13.69 12.13 8.47
CA LYS A 84 14.94 12.86 8.78
C LYS A 84 16.12 11.92 8.75
N THR A 85 17.26 12.44 8.29
CA THR A 85 18.47 11.66 8.11
C THR A 85 19.06 11.21 9.46
N ILE A 86 19.44 9.93 9.55
CA ILE A 86 20.12 9.34 10.71
C ILE A 86 21.63 9.54 10.55
N ASN A 87 22.30 10.10 11.56
CA ASN A 87 23.75 10.33 11.61
C ASN A 87 24.33 11.04 10.37
N GLY A 88 23.54 11.88 9.70
CA GLY A 88 23.92 12.53 8.44
C GLY A 88 24.25 11.56 7.30
N ARG A 89 23.84 10.29 7.39
CA ARG A 89 24.14 9.24 6.40
C ARG A 89 23.32 9.43 5.13
N LYS A 90 23.97 10.00 4.13
CA LYS A 90 23.42 10.22 2.79
C LYS A 90 24.53 10.18 1.76
N GLY A 91 24.17 9.90 0.51
CA GLY A 91 25.08 9.92 -0.62
C GLY A 91 24.43 10.52 -1.85
N LYS A 92 25.03 10.25 -3.02
CA LYS A 92 24.43 10.63 -4.29
C LYS A 92 23.15 9.82 -4.49
N ASN A 93 22.00 10.49 -4.47
CA ASN A 93 20.67 9.92 -4.71
C ASN A 93 20.14 8.95 -3.64
N TRP A 94 20.68 8.95 -2.42
CA TRP A 94 20.14 8.14 -1.32
C TRP A 94 20.34 8.80 0.04
N ALA A 95 19.48 8.47 0.99
CA ALA A 95 19.62 8.82 2.41
C ALA A 95 19.14 7.68 3.32
N LEU A 96 19.76 7.54 4.49
CA LEU A 96 19.23 6.73 5.58
C LEU A 96 18.35 7.63 6.45
N THR A 97 17.06 7.35 6.49
CA THR A 97 16.05 8.10 7.25
C THR A 97 15.46 7.26 8.36
N ALA A 98 14.77 7.92 9.29
CA ALA A 98 13.96 7.26 10.29
C ALA A 98 12.49 7.23 9.86
N ASP A 99 11.81 6.10 10.05
CA ASP A 99 10.36 5.98 9.96
C ASP A 99 9.74 5.55 11.30
N ILE A 100 8.44 5.80 11.45
CA ILE A 100 7.73 5.61 12.71
C ILE A 100 7.22 4.18 12.81
N LEU A 101 7.81 3.40 13.71
CA LEU A 101 7.35 2.05 14.00
C LEU A 101 6.26 2.03 15.08
N SER A 102 6.44 2.82 16.14
CA SER A 102 5.49 2.95 17.26
C SER A 102 5.86 4.13 18.16
N GLU A 103 5.06 4.39 19.20
CA GLU A 103 5.37 5.41 20.19
C GLU A 103 6.80 5.26 20.76
N GLY A 104 7.61 6.31 20.61
CA GLY A 104 9.00 6.35 21.09
C GLY A 104 9.97 5.39 20.38
N THR A 105 9.53 4.72 19.31
CA THR A 105 10.36 3.76 18.54
C THR A 105 10.29 4.08 17.06
N LEU A 106 11.46 4.26 16.46
CA LEU A 106 11.62 4.42 15.02
C LEU A 106 12.30 3.17 14.45
N ASP A 107 12.09 2.90 13.17
CA ASP A 107 12.96 2.01 12.39
C ASP A 107 13.79 2.81 11.38
N ALA A 108 14.84 2.17 10.89
CA ALA A 108 15.73 2.77 9.90
C ALA A 108 15.32 2.34 8.49
N GLU A 109 15.36 3.28 7.58
CA GLU A 109 14.94 3.10 6.19
C GLU A 109 15.96 3.76 5.26
N TYR A 110 16.34 3.07 4.18
CA TYR A 110 17.07 3.75 3.10
C TYR A 110 16.11 4.19 2.01
N VAL A 111 16.17 5.46 1.62
CA VAL A 111 15.37 6.04 0.55
C VAL A 111 16.28 6.38 -0.63
N LEU A 112 15.95 5.87 -1.81
CA LEU A 112 16.51 6.28 -3.10
C LEU A 112 15.67 7.41 -3.68
N ASP A 113 16.31 8.54 -3.98
CA ASP A 113 15.65 9.79 -4.39
C ASP A 113 15.10 9.69 -5.83
N GLY A 114 13.78 9.49 -5.96
CA GLY A 114 13.09 9.37 -7.25
C GLY A 114 13.00 10.67 -8.03
N LYS A 115 13.19 11.83 -7.39
CA LYS A 115 13.30 13.12 -8.08
C LYS A 115 14.63 13.20 -8.83
N SER A 116 15.70 12.66 -8.26
CA SER A 116 17.05 12.69 -8.84
C SER A 116 17.36 11.50 -9.75
N ILE A 117 16.88 10.30 -9.42
CA ILE A 117 17.15 9.07 -10.18
C ILE A 117 16.20 8.96 -11.36
N LYS A 118 16.74 8.73 -12.56
CA LYS A 118 15.97 8.65 -13.81
C LYS A 118 15.94 7.24 -14.36
N LEU A 119 14.78 6.83 -14.89
CA LEU A 119 14.60 5.53 -15.52
C LEU A 119 15.59 5.32 -16.68
N ASN A 120 16.13 4.11 -16.78
CA ASN A 120 17.08 3.67 -17.79
C ASN A 120 18.40 4.46 -17.78
N SER A 121 18.73 5.12 -16.66
CA SER A 121 20.01 5.81 -16.49
C SER A 121 21.08 4.94 -15.82
N GLY A 122 20.68 3.85 -15.16
CA GLY A 122 21.56 3.03 -14.30
C GLY A 122 21.79 3.62 -12.91
N SER A 123 21.34 4.84 -12.64
CA SER A 123 21.57 5.53 -11.36
C SER A 123 20.88 4.86 -10.17
N ALA A 124 19.78 4.15 -10.40
CA ALA A 124 19.04 3.45 -9.35
C ALA A 124 19.88 2.31 -8.77
N LYS A 125 20.49 1.49 -9.65
CA LYS A 125 21.42 0.43 -9.28
C LYS A 125 22.65 0.99 -8.55
N GLU A 126 23.28 2.05 -9.07
CA GLU A 126 24.44 2.69 -8.43
C GLU A 126 24.11 3.17 -7.01
N ALA A 127 22.93 3.76 -6.82
CA ALA A 127 22.49 4.22 -5.50
C ALA A 127 22.24 3.04 -4.54
N ALA A 128 21.62 1.95 -5.02
CA ALA A 128 21.45 0.72 -4.24
C ALA A 128 22.79 0.05 -3.86
N GLU A 129 23.79 0.06 -4.75
CA GLU A 129 25.16 -0.41 -4.44
C GLU A 129 25.80 0.43 -3.33
N ALA A 130 25.60 1.75 -3.38
CA ALA A 130 26.09 2.66 -2.35
C ALA A 130 25.38 2.45 -1.00
N VAL A 131 24.06 2.20 -1.00
CA VAL A 131 23.30 1.80 0.20
C VAL A 131 23.83 0.50 0.78
N ALA A 132 24.04 -0.53 -0.05
CA ALA A 132 24.57 -1.81 0.39
C ALA A 132 25.96 -1.68 1.03
N LYS A 133 26.81 -0.81 0.47
CA LYS A 133 28.10 -0.46 1.08
C LYS A 133 27.91 0.30 2.41
N ASP A 134 27.01 1.28 2.45
CA ASP A 134 26.79 2.10 3.64
C ASP A 134 26.35 1.29 4.85
N ILE A 135 25.39 0.36 4.71
CA ILE A 135 24.94 -0.46 5.83
C ILE A 135 26.04 -1.40 6.34
N ASN A 136 26.88 -1.92 5.45
CA ASN A 136 28.05 -2.72 5.81
C ASN A 136 29.08 -1.90 6.61
N ASP A 137 29.28 -0.63 6.22
CA ASP A 137 30.17 0.29 6.93
C ASP A 137 29.57 0.80 8.25
N TRP A 138 28.25 0.94 8.34
CA TRP A 138 27.55 1.38 9.56
C TRP A 138 27.51 0.29 10.63
N ASP A 139 27.18 -0.95 10.24
CA ASP A 139 27.06 -2.12 11.10
C ASP A 139 26.28 -1.83 12.41
N PRO A 140 24.99 -1.45 12.34
CA PRO A 140 24.22 -1.05 13.51
C PRO A 140 23.88 -2.28 14.36
N HIS A 141 24.68 -2.58 15.39
CA HIS A 141 24.44 -3.71 16.31
C HIS A 141 24.79 -3.43 17.78
N GLU A 142 25.35 -2.26 18.07
CA GLU A 142 25.75 -1.85 19.41
C GLU A 142 24.53 -1.32 20.18
N ASP A 143 23.87 -2.18 20.95
CA ASP A 143 22.71 -1.82 21.79
C ASP A 143 23.05 -0.65 22.72
N GLY A 144 22.20 0.38 22.73
CA GLY A 144 22.39 1.61 23.50
C GLY A 144 23.30 2.66 22.86
N LYS A 145 23.92 2.39 21.70
CA LYS A 145 24.71 3.39 20.97
C LYS A 145 23.82 4.55 20.54
N GLU A 146 24.23 5.77 20.89
CA GLU A 146 23.51 6.98 20.51
C GLU A 146 23.62 7.26 19.00
N VAL A 147 22.52 7.74 18.43
CA VAL A 147 22.44 8.23 17.06
C VAL A 147 21.77 9.60 17.05
N THR A 148 22.17 10.44 16.11
CA THR A 148 21.55 11.74 15.88
C THR A 148 20.53 11.63 14.75
N ILE A 149 19.40 12.31 14.89
CA ILE A 149 18.43 12.50 13.81
C ILE A 149 18.38 13.98 13.47
N ASP A 150 18.51 14.31 12.18
CA ASP A 150 18.60 15.69 11.71
C ASP A 150 17.40 16.54 12.18
N ASN A 151 17.68 17.72 12.75
CA ASN A 151 16.69 18.66 13.29
C ASN A 151 15.76 18.07 14.37
N ASN A 152 16.21 17.02 15.07
CA ASN A 152 15.47 16.40 16.16
C ASN A 152 16.20 16.62 17.50
N PRO A 153 15.53 17.14 18.55
CA PRO A 153 16.20 17.44 19.82
C PRO A 153 16.35 16.22 20.74
N CYS A 154 15.75 15.07 20.40
CA CYS A 154 15.76 13.89 21.25
C CYS A 154 17.06 13.08 21.13
N THR A 155 17.45 12.41 22.21
CA THR A 155 18.53 11.42 22.18
C THR A 155 17.97 10.08 21.76
N TRP A 156 18.42 9.58 20.61
CA TRP A 156 18.02 8.29 20.07
C TRP A 156 19.12 7.26 20.28
N LYS A 157 18.74 6.01 20.57
CA LYS A 157 19.68 4.90 20.76
C LYS A 157 19.29 3.73 19.89
N ILE A 158 20.27 3.06 19.31
CA ILE A 158 20.05 1.76 18.65
C ILE A 158 19.54 0.78 19.71
N SER A 159 18.38 0.18 19.46
CA SER A 159 17.77 -0.83 20.33
C SER A 159 17.71 -2.23 19.68
N GLY A 160 18.04 -2.30 18.39
CA GLY A 160 18.20 -3.53 17.64
C GLY A 160 18.89 -3.28 16.30
N PRO A 161 19.56 -4.30 15.73
CA PRO A 161 19.82 -5.63 16.31
C PRO A 161 20.84 -5.61 17.46
N LYS A 162 20.88 -6.67 18.27
CA LYS A 162 21.82 -6.81 19.42
C LYS A 162 23.10 -7.59 19.09
N GLU A 163 23.08 -8.33 17.98
CA GLU A 163 24.20 -9.15 17.54
C GLU A 163 24.76 -8.60 16.25
N LYS A 164 26.08 -8.62 16.13
CA LYS A 164 26.76 -8.31 14.88
C LYS A 164 26.34 -9.31 13.82
N LYS A 165 25.63 -8.81 12.83
CA LYS A 165 25.01 -9.62 11.79
C LYS A 165 25.83 -9.64 10.50
N GLY A 166 26.81 -8.75 10.36
CA GLY A 166 27.42 -8.42 9.07
C GLY A 166 26.36 -7.79 8.15
N GLY A 167 26.66 -6.67 7.50
CA GLY A 167 25.63 -5.92 6.77
C GLY A 167 24.89 -6.73 5.69
N HIS A 168 25.52 -7.78 5.16
CA HIS A 168 24.93 -8.76 4.23
C HIS A 168 23.67 -9.50 4.73
N SER A 169 23.44 -9.59 6.05
CA SER A 169 22.33 -10.39 6.60
C SER A 169 21.07 -9.60 6.97
N TYR A 170 21.10 -8.27 6.86
CA TYR A 170 19.88 -7.47 7.00
C TYR A 170 18.92 -7.80 5.85
N THR A 171 17.65 -7.94 6.22
CA THR A 171 16.56 -8.16 5.27
C THR A 171 15.72 -6.90 5.22
N TRP A 172 15.48 -6.45 4.00
CA TRP A 172 14.75 -5.24 3.68
C TRP A 172 13.40 -5.61 3.06
N ALA A 173 12.40 -4.75 3.25
CA ALA A 173 11.12 -4.80 2.58
C ALA A 173 11.07 -3.65 1.56
N PRO A 174 11.44 -3.90 0.29
CA PRO A 174 11.47 -2.82 -0.68
C PRO A 174 10.07 -2.34 -1.04
N GLN A 175 9.95 -1.04 -1.29
CA GLN A 175 8.82 -0.41 -1.95
C GLN A 175 9.36 0.42 -3.13
N VAL A 176 8.66 0.44 -4.26
CA VAL A 176 9.13 1.12 -5.48
C VAL A 176 8.10 2.14 -5.91
N THR A 177 8.51 3.40 -6.09
CA THR A 177 7.64 4.48 -6.56
C THR A 177 8.06 4.92 -7.95
N ALA A 178 7.17 4.80 -8.94
CA ALA A 178 7.48 5.10 -10.34
C ALA A 178 6.23 5.44 -11.17
N PRO A 179 6.38 6.17 -12.29
CA PRO A 179 5.31 6.33 -13.25
C PRO A 179 5.03 5.02 -13.99
N LEU A 180 3.76 4.71 -14.21
CA LEU A 180 3.37 3.53 -14.98
C LEU A 180 2.15 3.83 -15.87
N PRO A 181 2.20 3.52 -17.18
CA PRO A 181 1.00 3.57 -18.02
C PRO A 181 -0.12 2.70 -17.46
N LEU A 182 -1.38 3.11 -17.62
CA LEU A 182 -2.53 2.34 -17.11
C LEU A 182 -2.67 0.96 -17.77
N ALA A 183 -2.33 0.83 -19.06
CA ALA A 183 -2.20 -0.46 -19.72
C ALA A 183 -1.09 -1.35 -19.10
N GLY A 184 0.00 -0.75 -18.61
CA GLY A 184 1.03 -1.46 -17.85
C GLY A 184 0.52 -1.93 -16.49
N LEU A 185 -0.26 -1.08 -15.80
CA LEU A 185 -0.95 -1.43 -14.55
C LEU A 185 -1.95 -2.58 -14.76
N TYR A 186 -2.68 -2.56 -15.89
CA TYR A 186 -3.60 -3.63 -16.28
C TYR A 186 -2.89 -4.98 -16.39
N ASP A 187 -1.80 -5.06 -17.17
CA ASP A 187 -0.98 -6.29 -17.28
C ASP A 187 -0.42 -6.73 -15.91
N LEU A 188 0.03 -5.79 -15.08
CA LEU A 188 0.55 -6.10 -13.76
C LEU A 188 -0.51 -6.72 -12.83
N LEU A 189 -1.73 -6.17 -12.82
CA LEU A 189 -2.86 -6.75 -12.08
C LEU A 189 -3.24 -8.13 -12.63
N GLY A 190 -3.17 -8.31 -13.95
CA GLY A 190 -3.32 -9.61 -14.60
C GLY A 190 -2.30 -10.64 -14.11
N LYS A 191 -1.01 -10.29 -14.07
CA LYS A 191 0.05 -11.14 -13.50
C LYS A 191 -0.23 -11.49 -12.03
N TYR A 192 -0.70 -10.53 -11.23
CA TYR A 192 -1.06 -10.79 -9.84
C TYR A 192 -2.17 -11.85 -9.73
N VAL A 193 -3.24 -11.72 -10.52
CA VAL A 193 -4.37 -12.68 -10.59
C VAL A 193 -4.00 -14.01 -11.25
N ALA A 194 -2.97 -14.04 -12.11
CA ALA A 194 -2.41 -15.27 -12.66
C ALA A 194 -1.35 -15.94 -11.75
N LYS A 195 -0.94 -15.29 -10.65
CA LYS A 195 0.20 -15.71 -9.81
C LYS A 195 1.52 -15.81 -10.59
N THR A 196 1.68 -14.93 -11.59
CA THR A 196 2.92 -14.82 -12.36
C THR A 196 3.88 -13.90 -11.63
N HIS A 197 5.17 -14.23 -11.71
CA HIS A 197 6.22 -13.43 -11.09
C HIS A 197 6.34 -12.05 -11.74
N SER A 198 6.62 -11.04 -10.91
CA SER A 198 6.98 -9.67 -11.28
C SER A 198 7.85 -9.09 -10.17
N ALA A 199 8.79 -8.22 -10.52
CA ALA A 199 9.59 -7.47 -9.56
C ALA A 199 8.76 -6.40 -8.81
N LEU A 200 7.64 -5.98 -9.40
CA LEU A 200 6.69 -5.00 -8.86
C LEU A 200 5.50 -5.62 -8.12
N LEU A 201 5.54 -6.94 -7.86
CA LEU A 201 4.48 -7.65 -7.11
C LEU A 201 5.07 -8.44 -5.93
N PRO A 202 4.27 -8.68 -4.88
CA PRO A 202 4.67 -9.55 -3.78
C PRO A 202 4.79 -11.02 -4.24
N ASN A 203 5.76 -11.75 -3.68
CA ASN A 203 5.90 -13.20 -3.94
C ASN A 203 4.71 -14.04 -3.47
N ARG A 204 3.93 -13.54 -2.50
CA ARG A 204 2.75 -14.21 -1.96
C ARG A 204 1.60 -13.22 -2.01
N ARG A 205 0.42 -13.66 -2.44
CA ARG A 205 -0.79 -12.83 -2.35
C ARG A 205 -1.08 -12.53 -0.89
N GLN A 206 -1.27 -11.25 -0.60
CA GLN A 206 -1.59 -10.79 0.75
C GLN A 206 -2.99 -10.17 0.80
N LYS A 207 -3.45 -9.55 -0.29
CA LYS A 207 -4.76 -8.92 -0.41
C LYS A 207 -5.41 -9.29 -1.75
N PRO A 208 -6.72 -9.54 -1.83
CA PRO A 208 -7.36 -9.74 -3.12
C PRO A 208 -7.27 -8.43 -3.94
N MET A 209 -6.71 -8.51 -5.14
CA MET A 209 -6.79 -7.43 -6.14
C MET A 209 -7.66 -7.93 -7.30
N ILE A 210 -8.35 -7.00 -7.94
CA ILE A 210 -9.31 -7.28 -9.01
C ILE A 210 -8.66 -6.93 -10.35
N HIS A 211 -8.71 -7.86 -11.30
CA HIS A 211 -8.28 -7.64 -12.67
C HIS A 211 -9.53 -7.55 -13.55
N VAL A 212 -10.00 -6.34 -13.82
CA VAL A 212 -11.20 -6.09 -14.64
C VAL A 212 -10.84 -6.38 -16.09
N THR A 213 -11.36 -7.48 -16.64
CA THR A 213 -11.20 -7.84 -18.05
C THR A 213 -12.33 -7.28 -18.90
N LYS A 214 -12.22 -7.42 -20.22
CA LYS A 214 -13.30 -7.03 -21.16
C LYS A 214 -14.63 -7.71 -20.84
N ASP A 215 -14.62 -8.93 -20.28
CA ASP A 215 -15.83 -9.67 -19.94
C ASP A 215 -16.63 -9.05 -18.78
N PHE A 216 -16.02 -8.18 -17.96
CA PHE A 216 -16.78 -7.40 -16.97
C PHE A 216 -17.75 -6.40 -17.65
N PHE A 217 -17.56 -6.09 -18.92
CA PHE A 217 -18.39 -5.17 -19.71
C PHE A 217 -19.42 -5.88 -20.60
N GLN A 218 -19.60 -7.20 -20.45
CA GLN A 218 -20.54 -7.96 -21.29
C GLN A 218 -22.00 -7.51 -21.17
N SER A 219 -22.39 -6.98 -20.00
CA SER A 219 -23.72 -6.39 -19.74
C SER A 219 -23.86 -4.95 -20.25
N LYS A 220 -22.80 -4.39 -20.86
CA LYS A 220 -22.74 -3.04 -21.43
C LYS A 220 -23.14 -1.94 -20.45
N PRO A 221 -22.48 -1.83 -19.27
CA PRO A 221 -22.82 -0.81 -18.29
C PRO A 221 -22.69 0.60 -18.91
N ASN A 222 -23.75 1.41 -18.80
CA ASN A 222 -23.87 2.71 -19.47
C ASN A 222 -23.59 2.69 -20.99
N GLY A 223 -23.83 1.55 -21.65
CA GLY A 223 -23.57 1.38 -23.08
C GLY A 223 -22.09 1.17 -23.44
N LEU A 224 -21.20 1.03 -22.46
CA LEU A 224 -19.78 0.74 -22.69
C LEU A 224 -19.61 -0.73 -23.09
N ASP A 225 -19.28 -0.97 -24.36
CA ASP A 225 -19.18 -2.31 -24.96
C ASP A 225 -17.80 -2.92 -24.74
N SER A 226 -17.73 -4.21 -24.41
CA SER A 226 -16.47 -4.92 -24.14
C SER A 226 -15.46 -4.84 -25.28
N GLY A 227 -15.90 -4.75 -26.54
CA GLY A 227 -15.02 -4.60 -27.70
C GLY A 227 -14.38 -3.22 -27.83
N SER A 228 -14.92 -2.21 -27.14
CA SER A 228 -14.47 -0.81 -27.20
C SER A 228 -13.62 -0.37 -26.01
N VAL A 229 -13.48 -1.23 -24.99
CA VAL A 229 -12.70 -0.89 -23.79
C VAL A 229 -11.23 -1.18 -24.05
N GLU A 230 -10.42 -0.12 -24.04
CA GLU A 230 -8.97 -0.17 -24.16
C GLU A 230 -8.29 -0.53 -22.83
N ASP A 231 -7.05 -1.02 -22.90
CA ASP A 231 -6.31 -1.51 -21.74
C ASP A 231 -6.09 -0.45 -20.66
N ASP A 232 -5.97 0.84 -21.02
CA ASP A 232 -5.89 1.93 -20.03
C ASP A 232 -7.18 2.05 -19.20
N VAL A 233 -8.35 1.88 -19.84
CA VAL A 233 -9.65 1.89 -19.15
C VAL A 233 -9.78 0.65 -18.27
N LEU A 234 -9.32 -0.52 -18.74
CA LEU A 234 -9.28 -1.75 -17.93
C LEU A 234 -8.36 -1.61 -16.72
N GLY A 235 -7.18 -0.99 -16.88
CA GLY A 235 -6.24 -0.71 -15.80
C GLY A 235 -6.84 0.22 -14.74
N PHE A 236 -7.49 1.30 -15.18
CA PHE A 236 -8.21 2.22 -14.30
C PHE A 236 -9.31 1.52 -13.49
N PHE A 237 -10.19 0.76 -14.15
CA PHE A 237 -11.25 0.05 -13.43
C PHE A 237 -10.70 -1.06 -12.53
N SER A 238 -9.62 -1.74 -12.92
CA SER A 238 -8.96 -2.75 -12.07
C SER A 238 -8.44 -2.14 -10.76
N LEU A 239 -7.83 -0.95 -10.86
CA LEU A 239 -7.37 -0.20 -9.68
C LEU A 239 -8.54 0.19 -8.77
N ILE A 240 -9.56 0.86 -9.32
CA ILE A 240 -10.72 1.31 -8.52
C ILE A 240 -11.46 0.13 -7.89
N MET A 241 -11.68 -0.94 -8.65
CA MET A 241 -12.37 -2.13 -8.14
C MET A 241 -11.60 -2.80 -7.01
N SER A 242 -10.26 -2.80 -7.07
CA SER A 242 -9.42 -3.33 -5.99
C SER A 242 -9.63 -2.54 -4.69
N PHE A 243 -9.66 -1.20 -4.74
CA PHE A 243 -9.96 -0.38 -3.57
C PHE A 243 -11.41 -0.51 -3.10
N ALA A 244 -12.38 -0.43 -4.02
CA ALA A 244 -13.80 -0.47 -3.70
C ALA A 244 -14.21 -1.79 -3.03
N LYS A 245 -13.69 -2.94 -3.49
CA LYS A 245 -13.96 -4.25 -2.88
C LYS A 245 -13.10 -4.54 -1.65
N ALA A 246 -11.96 -3.88 -1.47
CA ALA A 246 -11.16 -4.00 -0.25
C ALA A 246 -11.71 -3.17 0.92
N SER A 247 -12.56 -2.17 0.63
CA SER A 247 -13.24 -1.38 1.66
C SER A 247 -14.24 -2.23 2.48
N SER A 248 -14.68 -1.72 3.63
CA SER A 248 -15.54 -2.47 4.55
C SER A 248 -17.02 -2.14 4.33
N ALA A 249 -17.86 -3.17 4.32
CA ALA A 249 -19.31 -3.01 4.38
C ALA A 249 -19.83 -2.88 5.82
N ASN A 250 -19.02 -3.30 6.81
CA ASN A 250 -19.42 -3.33 8.21
C ASN A 250 -18.88 -2.07 8.94
N PRO A 251 -19.75 -1.13 9.36
CA PRO A 251 -19.32 0.06 10.09
C PRO A 251 -18.72 -0.25 11.47
N ASN A 252 -18.89 -1.48 11.98
CA ASN A 252 -18.29 -1.95 13.23
C ASN A 252 -16.97 -2.73 13.02
N GLU A 253 -16.55 -2.93 11.77
CA GLU A 253 -15.22 -3.42 11.41
C GLU A 253 -14.51 -2.32 10.63
N PRO A 254 -14.14 -1.22 11.31
CA PRO A 254 -13.18 -0.31 10.73
C PRO A 254 -11.89 -1.08 10.45
N ILE A 255 -11.12 -0.58 9.50
CA ILE A 255 -9.69 -0.89 9.42
C ILE A 255 -9.14 -0.66 10.84
N GLU A 256 -8.36 -1.62 11.37
CA GLU A 256 -7.91 -1.57 12.77
C GLU A 256 -7.33 -0.16 13.07
N GLU A 257 -7.46 0.34 14.31
CA GLU A 257 -7.09 1.72 14.68
C GLU A 257 -5.66 2.11 14.22
N ASP A 258 -4.79 1.12 13.98
CA ASP A 258 -3.40 1.29 13.56
C ASP A 258 -3.13 0.94 12.06
N GLU A 259 -4.15 0.58 11.27
CA GLU A 259 -3.98 0.24 9.85
C GLU A 259 -4.29 1.45 8.95
N SER A 260 -3.34 1.83 8.09
CA SER A 260 -3.54 2.85 7.06
C SER A 260 -4.27 2.29 5.84
N LEU A 261 -5.02 3.14 5.13
CA LEU A 261 -5.72 2.79 3.88
C LEU A 261 -4.75 2.28 2.80
N LYS A 262 -3.47 2.64 2.89
CA LYS A 262 -2.41 2.11 2.04
C LYS A 262 -2.27 0.58 2.10
N GLU A 263 -2.74 -0.06 3.17
CA GLU A 263 -2.67 -1.51 3.36
C GLU A 263 -3.79 -2.29 2.65
N LEU A 264 -4.74 -1.59 2.01
CA LEU A 264 -5.84 -2.20 1.25
C LEU A 264 -5.38 -2.92 -0.02
N THR A 265 -4.26 -2.47 -0.59
CA THR A 265 -3.69 -2.99 -1.84
C THR A 265 -2.17 -2.95 -1.78
N VAL A 266 -1.52 -3.71 -2.66
CA VAL A 266 -0.05 -3.65 -2.83
C VAL A 266 0.37 -2.70 -3.95
N ILE A 267 -0.57 -2.16 -4.71
CA ILE A 267 -0.33 -1.12 -5.72
C ILE A 267 -1.11 0.11 -5.29
N MET A 268 -0.39 1.12 -4.82
CA MET A 268 -0.96 2.33 -4.27
C MET A 268 -0.76 3.50 -5.25
N PRO A 269 -1.83 4.20 -5.66
CA PRO A 269 -1.68 5.39 -6.49
C PRO A 269 -1.15 6.54 -5.63
N ARG A 270 -0.01 7.10 -6.04
CA ARG A 270 0.53 8.34 -5.47
C ARG A 270 -0.10 9.56 -6.13
N THR A 271 -0.42 9.46 -7.42
CA THR A 271 -1.27 10.44 -8.12
C THR A 271 -2.72 10.33 -7.66
N ASP A 272 -3.38 11.46 -7.40
CA ASP A 272 -4.79 11.55 -7.03
C ASP A 272 -5.71 10.89 -8.08
N PHE A 273 -6.76 10.18 -7.64
CA PHE A 273 -7.59 9.44 -8.60
C PHE A 273 -8.35 10.37 -9.55
N THR A 274 -8.62 11.63 -9.18
CA THR A 274 -9.23 12.60 -10.11
C THR A 274 -8.36 12.76 -11.35
N SER A 275 -7.05 12.89 -11.15
CA SER A 275 -6.06 13.03 -12.22
C SER A 275 -5.93 11.74 -13.03
N ILE A 276 -5.92 10.58 -12.37
CA ILE A 276 -5.94 9.28 -13.06
C ILE A 276 -7.20 9.14 -13.93
N TYR A 277 -8.38 9.45 -13.40
CA TYR A 277 -9.64 9.40 -14.14
C TYR A 277 -9.63 10.33 -15.35
N HIS A 278 -9.10 11.55 -15.22
CA HIS A 278 -9.01 12.49 -16.33
C HIS A 278 -8.23 11.93 -17.53
N SER A 279 -7.25 11.04 -17.32
CA SER A 279 -6.51 10.41 -18.41
C SER A 279 -7.36 9.46 -19.27
N VAL A 280 -8.42 8.88 -18.71
CA VAL A 280 -9.32 7.91 -19.38
C VAL A 280 -10.75 8.40 -19.57
N LYS A 281 -11.09 9.58 -19.02
CA LYS A 281 -12.45 10.13 -18.98
C LYS A 281 -13.14 10.17 -20.34
N SER A 282 -12.40 10.52 -21.39
CA SER A 282 -12.97 10.62 -22.75
C SER A 282 -13.49 9.28 -23.30
N SER A 283 -13.00 8.16 -22.77
CA SER A 283 -13.38 6.80 -23.16
C SER A 283 -14.47 6.19 -22.26
N ILE A 284 -14.91 6.90 -21.22
CA ILE A 284 -15.88 6.39 -20.24
C ILE A 284 -17.16 7.22 -20.32
N PRO A 285 -18.25 6.69 -20.91
CA PRO A 285 -19.51 7.42 -21.05
C PRO A 285 -20.32 7.42 -19.74
N GLY A 286 -21.05 8.51 -19.52
CA GLY A 286 -22.03 8.61 -18.43
C GLY A 286 -21.42 8.69 -17.03
N ASP A 287 -22.18 8.23 -16.04
CA ASP A 287 -21.78 8.27 -14.63
C ASP A 287 -20.88 7.09 -14.25
N LEU A 288 -19.77 7.37 -13.56
CA LEU A 288 -18.77 6.37 -13.20
C LEU A 288 -19.30 5.37 -12.16
N TYR A 289 -20.07 5.84 -11.18
CA TYR A 289 -20.54 4.98 -10.09
C TYR A 289 -21.51 3.86 -10.52
N PRO A 290 -22.51 4.10 -11.38
CA PRO A 290 -23.31 3.03 -11.97
C PRO A 290 -22.48 1.96 -12.68
N ILE A 291 -21.43 2.35 -13.42
CA ILE A 291 -20.51 1.40 -14.05
C ILE A 291 -19.83 0.56 -12.98
N VAL A 292 -19.20 1.19 -11.98
CA VAL A 292 -18.52 0.51 -10.86
C VAL A 292 -19.46 -0.49 -10.15
N LYS A 293 -20.74 -0.13 -9.93
CA LYS A 293 -21.73 -1.05 -9.33
C LYS A 293 -21.97 -2.29 -10.19
N THR A 294 -22.08 -2.14 -11.50
CA THR A 294 -22.25 -3.28 -12.41
C THR A 294 -20.96 -4.10 -12.48
N LEU A 295 -19.79 -3.48 -12.57
CA LEU A 295 -18.51 -4.20 -12.59
C LEU A 295 -18.27 -4.96 -11.28
N ALA A 296 -18.77 -4.46 -10.14
CA ALA A 296 -18.70 -5.15 -8.86
C ALA A 296 -19.41 -6.50 -8.86
N CYS A 297 -20.35 -6.72 -9.78
CA CYS A 297 -21.03 -8.00 -9.96
C CYS A 297 -20.14 -9.13 -10.45
N TYR A 298 -18.91 -8.84 -10.87
CA TYR A 298 -18.03 -9.84 -11.44
C TYR A 298 -16.80 -10.05 -10.55
N LYS A 299 -16.28 -11.28 -10.59
CA LYS A 299 -14.96 -11.63 -10.05
C LYS A 299 -14.25 -12.57 -11.02
N ASN A 300 -12.92 -12.54 -10.98
CA ASN A 300 -12.08 -13.40 -11.82
C ASN A 300 -12.23 -14.88 -11.42
N ASN A 301 -12.44 -15.76 -12.40
CA ASN A 301 -12.42 -17.21 -12.25
C ASN A 301 -11.56 -17.85 -13.34
N GLY A 302 -10.23 -17.85 -13.12
CA GLY A 302 -9.29 -18.22 -14.16
C GLY A 302 -9.30 -17.19 -15.29
N ASP A 303 -9.52 -17.66 -16.52
CA ASP A 303 -9.61 -16.81 -17.71
C ASP A 303 -11.03 -16.25 -17.92
N ASP A 304 -12.04 -16.78 -17.20
CA ASP A 304 -13.44 -16.36 -17.29
C ASP A 304 -13.83 -15.42 -16.13
N VAL A 305 -15.05 -14.89 -16.20
CA VAL A 305 -15.70 -14.15 -15.10
C VAL A 305 -16.90 -14.91 -14.56
N GLU A 306 -17.11 -14.83 -13.25
CA GLU A 306 -18.32 -15.34 -12.61
C GLU A 306 -19.04 -14.24 -11.83
N LEU A 307 -20.31 -14.49 -11.52
CA LEU A 307 -21.10 -13.59 -10.71
C LEU A 307 -20.57 -13.58 -9.26
N ASP A 308 -20.28 -12.40 -8.75
CA ASP A 308 -19.96 -12.14 -7.36
C ASP A 308 -21.27 -11.96 -6.57
N THR A 309 -21.72 -13.05 -5.97
CA THR A 309 -22.99 -13.10 -5.23
C THR A 309 -23.00 -12.19 -3.99
N ASP A 310 -21.83 -11.76 -3.51
CA ASP A 310 -21.75 -10.80 -2.41
C ASP A 310 -22.22 -9.42 -2.88
N PHE A 311 -22.03 -9.06 -4.15
CA PHE A 311 -22.39 -7.74 -4.68
C PHE A 311 -23.65 -7.77 -5.56
N CYS A 312 -24.00 -8.92 -6.13
CA CYS A 312 -25.06 -8.99 -7.13
C CYS A 312 -25.90 -10.27 -7.06
N SER A 313 -27.02 -10.23 -7.76
CA SER A 313 -27.91 -11.35 -8.07
C SER A 313 -28.11 -11.43 -9.59
N GLY A 314 -28.95 -12.35 -10.08
CA GLY A 314 -29.18 -12.51 -11.53
C GLY A 314 -28.22 -13.49 -12.18
N THR A 315 -27.81 -13.21 -13.42
CA THR A 315 -26.86 -14.04 -14.19
C THR A 315 -25.62 -13.25 -14.58
N VAL A 316 -24.64 -13.91 -15.19
CA VAL A 316 -23.41 -13.27 -15.67
C VAL A 316 -23.70 -12.28 -16.81
N GLU A 317 -24.66 -12.62 -17.68
CA GLU A 317 -25.07 -11.80 -18.83
C GLU A 317 -25.98 -10.62 -18.44
N ASP A 318 -26.77 -10.80 -17.37
CA ASP A 318 -27.71 -9.80 -16.85
C ASP A 318 -27.58 -9.70 -15.31
N PRO A 319 -26.48 -9.11 -14.81
CA PRO A 319 -26.26 -9.02 -13.39
C PRO A 319 -27.12 -7.90 -12.78
N SER A 320 -27.60 -8.13 -11.56
CA SER A 320 -28.42 -7.17 -10.82
C SER A 320 -27.74 -6.79 -9.50
N PRO A 321 -27.18 -5.58 -9.38
CA PRO A 321 -26.58 -5.10 -8.13
C PRO A 321 -27.53 -5.19 -6.94
N ASN A 322 -27.10 -5.85 -5.87
CA ASN A 322 -27.94 -6.11 -4.68
C ASN A 322 -27.86 -4.98 -3.63
N GLY A 323 -27.14 -3.90 -3.93
CA GLY A 323 -26.95 -2.74 -3.04
C GLY A 323 -25.79 -2.86 -2.04
N ASN A 324 -25.04 -3.98 -2.01
CA ASN A 324 -23.90 -4.10 -1.11
C ASN A 324 -22.75 -3.14 -1.45
N MET A 325 -22.57 -2.79 -2.73
CA MET A 325 -21.61 -1.73 -3.11
C MET A 325 -21.96 -0.37 -2.47
N ASP A 326 -23.25 -0.07 -2.30
CA ASP A 326 -23.70 1.20 -1.69
C ASP A 326 -23.41 1.27 -0.17
N LYS A 327 -23.07 0.13 0.44
CA LYS A 327 -22.70 0.01 1.86
C LYS A 327 -21.19 0.08 2.08
N GLN A 328 -20.40 0.03 1.01
CA GLN A 328 -18.94 0.04 1.09
C GLN A 328 -18.42 1.41 1.51
N ARG A 329 -17.47 1.42 2.44
CA ARG A 329 -16.84 2.64 2.96
C ARG A 329 -15.41 2.39 3.39
N PHE A 330 -14.62 3.45 3.26
CA PHE A 330 -13.32 3.57 3.90
C PHE A 330 -13.52 4.29 5.22
N ALA A 331 -12.85 3.83 6.25
CA ALA A 331 -12.96 4.37 7.59
C ALA A 331 -11.56 4.42 8.22
N VAL A 332 -11.28 5.48 8.95
CA VAL A 332 -10.00 5.71 9.63
C VAL A 332 -10.24 6.32 11.01
N PHE A 333 -9.29 6.12 11.91
CA PHE A 333 -9.20 6.82 13.18
C PHE A 333 -7.91 7.64 13.16
N PRO A 334 -7.98 8.92 12.75
CA PRO A 334 -6.81 9.79 12.76
C PRO A 334 -6.21 9.85 14.16
N ALA A 335 -4.90 9.96 14.22
CA ALA A 335 -4.15 10.11 15.46
C ALA A 335 -4.72 11.29 16.28
N GLY A 336 -5.44 10.98 17.37
CA GLY A 336 -6.04 11.99 18.25
C GLY A 336 -7.30 12.67 17.71
N GLY A 337 -7.86 12.14 16.62
CA GLY A 337 -9.08 12.62 15.99
C GLY A 337 -10.30 11.74 16.27
N ASP A 338 -11.45 12.21 15.79
CA ASP A 338 -12.69 11.43 15.75
C ASP A 338 -12.68 10.45 14.58
N TYR A 339 -13.49 9.39 14.69
CA TYR A 339 -13.76 8.47 13.58
C TYR A 339 -14.21 9.22 12.32
N GLU A 340 -13.58 8.92 11.19
CA GLU A 340 -13.93 9.49 9.90
C GLU A 340 -14.17 8.41 8.85
N GLU A 341 -15.16 8.63 7.99
CA GLU A 341 -15.47 7.71 6.90
C GLU A 341 -15.79 8.41 5.58
N VAL A 342 -15.51 7.71 4.48
CA VAL A 342 -16.00 8.05 3.15
C VAL A 342 -16.62 6.82 2.49
N LYS A 343 -17.87 6.95 2.04
CA LYS A 343 -18.52 5.90 1.23
C LYS A 343 -17.85 5.79 -0.13
N VAL A 344 -17.76 4.58 -0.67
CA VAL A 344 -17.26 4.33 -2.03
C VAL A 344 -18.03 5.18 -3.06
N GLU A 345 -19.36 5.27 -2.96
CA GLU A 345 -20.16 6.15 -3.83
C GLU A 345 -19.68 7.61 -3.82
N LYS A 346 -19.44 8.16 -2.62
CA LYS A 346 -19.00 9.55 -2.48
C LYS A 346 -17.60 9.74 -3.06
N TRP A 347 -16.71 8.78 -2.83
CA TRP A 347 -15.38 8.76 -3.42
C TRP A 347 -15.42 8.76 -4.96
N ILE A 348 -16.10 7.78 -5.57
CA ILE A 348 -16.22 7.68 -7.03
C ILE A 348 -16.86 8.94 -7.65
N LYS A 349 -17.91 9.48 -7.03
CA LYS A 349 -18.53 10.72 -7.50
C LYS A 349 -17.60 11.94 -7.37
N SER A 350 -16.80 12.01 -6.31
CA SER A 350 -15.84 13.10 -6.12
C SER A 350 -14.70 13.06 -7.14
N MET A 351 -14.28 11.87 -7.55
CA MET A 351 -13.30 11.67 -8.63
C MET A 351 -13.83 12.15 -9.99
N GLN A 352 -15.11 11.89 -10.27
CA GLN A 352 -15.72 12.25 -11.56
C GLN A 352 -16.08 13.75 -11.67
N ASN A 353 -16.66 14.30 -10.61
CA ASN A 353 -17.36 15.60 -10.63
C ASN A 353 -16.88 16.58 -9.54
N GLY A 354 -16.01 16.15 -8.63
CA GLY A 354 -15.52 16.96 -7.52
C GLY A 354 -14.22 17.71 -7.87
N PRO A 355 -13.83 18.69 -7.04
CA PRO A 355 -12.50 19.27 -7.10
C PRO A 355 -11.47 18.26 -6.57
N ALA A 356 -10.33 18.15 -7.25
CA ALA A 356 -9.16 17.47 -6.70
C ALA A 356 -8.73 18.13 -5.37
N PRO A 357 -8.19 17.37 -4.40
CA PRO A 357 -8.07 15.91 -4.43
C PRO A 357 -9.42 15.20 -4.21
N ASP A 358 -9.54 13.94 -4.63
CA ASP A 358 -10.75 13.15 -4.41
C ASP A 358 -11.01 12.86 -2.91
N ALA A 359 -12.20 12.34 -2.59
CA ALA A 359 -12.61 12.19 -1.20
C ALA A 359 -11.85 11.08 -0.43
N LEU A 360 -11.25 10.09 -1.11
CA LEU A 360 -10.37 9.10 -0.48
C LEU A 360 -9.01 9.70 -0.18
N THR A 361 -8.41 10.43 -1.13
CA THR A 361 -7.16 11.19 -0.90
C THR A 361 -7.31 12.17 0.28
N LYS A 362 -8.46 12.86 0.38
CA LYS A 362 -8.77 13.74 1.53
C LYS A 362 -8.88 13.00 2.86
N LEU A 363 -9.42 11.78 2.85
CA LEU A 363 -9.52 10.95 4.05
C LEU A 363 -8.13 10.45 4.46
N ASP A 364 -7.35 9.97 3.50
CA ASP A 364 -6.00 9.44 3.70
C ASP A 364 -4.98 10.51 4.14
N LYS A 365 -5.15 11.77 3.70
CA LYS A 365 -4.35 12.90 4.19
C LYS A 365 -4.40 13.07 5.71
N LYS A 366 -5.48 12.62 6.35
CA LYS A 366 -5.64 12.63 7.81
C LYS A 366 -4.93 11.49 8.53
N MET A 367 -4.34 10.56 7.79
CA MET A 367 -3.54 9.45 8.32
C MET A 367 -2.07 9.68 7.98
N ASP A 368 -1.69 9.40 6.74
CA ASP A 368 -0.30 9.49 6.30
C ASP A 368 -0.09 10.04 4.89
N SER A 369 -1.16 10.47 4.21
CA SER A 369 -1.10 11.06 2.85
C SER A 369 -0.42 10.14 1.82
N ALA A 370 -0.58 8.83 1.97
CA ALA A 370 0.01 7.83 1.10
C ALA A 370 -0.77 7.73 -0.25
N ILE A 371 -2.10 7.71 -0.19
CA ILE A 371 -2.97 7.62 -1.37
C ILE A 371 -3.21 9.03 -1.94
N GLY A 372 -2.85 9.24 -3.21
CA GLY A 372 -2.99 10.55 -3.86
C GLY A 372 -2.06 11.63 -3.26
N GLY A 373 -1.05 11.22 -2.50
CA GLY A 373 -0.15 12.09 -1.73
C GLY A 373 0.61 13.14 -2.54
N VAL A 374 0.84 12.89 -3.84
CA VAL A 374 1.52 13.85 -4.73
C VAL A 374 0.55 14.66 -5.60
N GLY A 375 -0.74 14.63 -5.26
CA GLY A 375 -1.77 15.42 -5.93
C GLY A 375 -1.91 15.07 -7.40
N ASP A 376 -1.87 16.08 -8.28
CA ASP A 376 -1.99 15.91 -9.73
C ASP A 376 -0.67 15.59 -10.44
N SER A 377 0.41 15.38 -9.69
CA SER A 377 1.71 15.03 -10.26
C SER A 377 1.63 13.74 -11.10
N MET A 378 2.18 13.83 -12.31
CA MET A 378 2.35 12.76 -13.27
C MET A 378 3.72 12.91 -13.94
N GLU A 379 4.20 11.86 -14.60
CA GLU A 379 5.43 11.95 -15.39
C GLU A 379 5.26 11.40 -16.80
N ASN A 380 6.18 11.75 -17.67
CA ASN A 380 6.13 11.35 -19.07
C ASN A 380 6.46 9.87 -19.23
N ILE A 381 5.84 9.23 -20.22
CA ILE A 381 6.33 7.96 -20.75
C ILE A 381 7.76 8.18 -21.26
N LEU A 382 8.70 7.28 -20.89
CA LEU A 382 10.12 7.41 -21.24
C LEU A 382 10.34 7.73 -22.72
N GLY A 383 10.74 8.95 -23.06
CA GLY A 383 10.96 9.39 -24.45
C GLY A 383 9.67 9.62 -25.24
N SER A 384 8.63 10.10 -24.58
CA SER A 384 7.37 10.65 -25.10
C SER A 384 6.98 11.88 -24.25
N ASP A 385 5.96 12.62 -24.66
CA ASP A 385 5.32 13.70 -23.89
C ASP A 385 3.97 13.27 -23.28
N THR A 386 3.60 12.00 -23.44
CA THR A 386 2.39 11.43 -22.82
C THR A 386 2.59 11.28 -21.31
N LEU A 387 1.76 11.93 -20.52
CA LEU A 387 1.77 11.82 -19.06
C LEU A 387 1.10 10.54 -18.58
N VAL A 388 1.66 9.92 -17.54
CA VAL A 388 1.13 8.74 -16.86
C VAL A 388 1.23 8.90 -15.34
N PRO A 389 0.31 8.29 -14.58
CA PRO A 389 0.27 8.41 -13.13
C PRO A 389 1.42 7.67 -12.42
N LEU A 390 1.67 8.10 -11.19
CA LEU A 390 2.67 7.56 -10.27
C LEU A 390 2.02 6.53 -9.34
N PHE A 391 2.71 5.40 -9.17
CA PHE A 391 2.32 4.32 -8.26
C PHE A 391 3.48 3.93 -7.36
N GLU A 392 3.13 3.57 -6.13
CA GLU A 392 4.00 2.89 -5.19
C GLU A 392 3.62 1.40 -5.15
N PHE A 393 4.60 0.55 -5.44
CA PHE A 393 4.49 -0.91 -5.40
C PHE A 393 5.06 -1.42 -4.10
N ARG A 394 4.24 -2.09 -3.31
CA ARG A 394 4.49 -2.37 -1.90
C ARG A 394 4.58 -3.85 -1.60
N ARG A 395 5.06 -4.16 -0.40
CA ARG A 395 5.15 -5.53 0.13
C ARG A 395 5.91 -6.45 -0.83
N LEU A 396 6.88 -5.90 -1.56
CA LEU A 396 7.64 -6.61 -2.57
C LEU A 396 8.50 -7.70 -1.94
N ARG A 397 9.16 -8.52 -2.78
CA ARG A 397 10.03 -9.59 -2.30
C ARG A 397 11.05 -9.01 -1.31
N ARG A 398 11.04 -9.54 -0.08
CA ARG A 398 12.07 -9.25 0.91
C ARG A 398 13.46 -9.54 0.32
N THR A 399 14.35 -8.58 0.45
CA THR A 399 15.64 -8.57 -0.25
C THR A 399 16.76 -8.40 0.77
N LYS A 400 17.83 -9.18 0.64
CA LYS A 400 19.01 -9.00 1.50
C LYS A 400 19.83 -7.81 1.00
N THR A 401 20.64 -7.23 1.88
CA THR A 401 21.53 -6.11 1.53
C THR A 401 22.31 -6.32 0.23
N ASP A 402 22.88 -7.51 0.01
CA ASP A 402 23.69 -7.79 -1.20
C ASP A 402 22.87 -7.89 -2.48
N ASP A 403 21.58 -8.19 -2.32
CA ASP A 403 20.65 -8.37 -3.43
C ASP A 403 19.93 -7.06 -3.79
N LEU A 404 20.11 -5.98 -3.01
CA LEU A 404 19.46 -4.68 -3.27
C LEU A 404 19.74 -4.14 -4.69
N PRO A 405 20.99 -4.14 -5.20
CA PRO A 405 21.26 -3.66 -6.55
C PRO A 405 20.58 -4.48 -7.64
N ALA A 406 20.56 -5.80 -7.48
CA ALA A 406 19.91 -6.71 -8.43
C ALA A 406 18.40 -6.49 -8.43
N PHE A 407 17.79 -6.40 -7.24
CA PHE A 407 16.36 -6.11 -7.10
C PHE A 407 15.97 -4.79 -7.77
N VAL A 408 16.69 -3.70 -7.52
CA VAL A 408 16.39 -2.39 -8.12
C VAL A 408 16.53 -2.42 -9.64
N SER A 409 17.53 -3.15 -10.14
CA SER A 409 17.70 -3.34 -11.59
C SER A 409 16.51 -4.10 -12.20
N GLU A 410 16.07 -5.19 -11.57
CA GLU A 410 14.90 -5.97 -12.01
C GLU A 410 13.62 -5.11 -12.03
N ALA A 411 13.39 -4.30 -11.00
CA ALA A 411 12.24 -3.40 -10.92
C ALA A 411 12.29 -2.30 -11.99
N GLU A 412 13.44 -1.63 -12.17
CA GLU A 412 13.64 -0.61 -13.20
C GLU A 412 13.43 -1.19 -14.61
N GLU A 413 13.99 -2.37 -14.90
CA GLU A 413 13.84 -3.05 -16.18
C GLU A 413 12.37 -3.37 -16.51
N GLU A 414 11.59 -3.83 -15.51
CA GLU A 414 10.16 -4.11 -15.70
C GLU A 414 9.36 -2.82 -15.94
N ILE A 415 9.64 -1.74 -15.20
CA ILE A 415 9.01 -0.43 -15.43
C ILE A 415 9.34 0.08 -16.85
N VAL A 416 10.63 0.05 -17.24
CA VAL A 416 11.07 0.47 -18.58
C VAL A 416 10.42 -0.36 -19.69
N LYS A 417 10.15 -1.65 -19.46
CA LYS A 417 9.42 -2.49 -20.40
C LYS A 417 8.01 -1.95 -20.65
N TYR A 418 7.27 -1.57 -19.61
CA TYR A 418 5.94 -0.99 -19.75
C TYR A 418 5.95 0.37 -20.45
N HIS A 419 6.95 1.22 -20.17
CA HIS A 419 7.11 2.48 -20.90
C HIS A 419 7.39 2.26 -22.39
N LYS A 420 8.16 1.23 -22.75
CA LYS A 420 8.48 0.92 -24.16
C LYS A 420 7.28 0.35 -24.91
N SER A 421 6.40 -0.41 -24.26
CA SER A 421 5.19 -0.97 -24.88
C SER A 421 4.04 0.03 -25.03
N ALA A 422 4.07 1.14 -24.28
CA ALA A 422 3.05 2.18 -24.33
C ALA A 422 3.35 3.32 -25.34
N LYS A 423 4.46 3.21 -26.10
CA LYS A 423 4.73 4.06 -27.26
C LYS A 423 4.09 3.49 -28.50
#